data_AF-A0A3P8UIR6-F1
#
_entry.id   AF-A0A3P8UIR6-F1
#
_cell.length_a   1.000
_cell.length_b   1.000
_cell.length_c   1.000
_cell.angle_alpha   90.00
_cell.angle_beta   90.00
_cell.angle_gamma   90.00
#
_symmetry.space_group_name_H-M   'P 1'
#
loop_
_entity.id
_entity.type
_entity.pdbx_description
1 polymer ?
#
loop_
_entity_poly.entity_id
_entity_poly.type
_entity_poly.pdbx_seq_one_letter_code
_entity_poly.pdbx_strand_id
1 'polypeptide(L)'
;GRSKYLILTCYAWQHLPTDVKRVGKAGVRGEGVMSFIEKSVARLDQLDRLEALALELGKSHFHYNASPKYYSYVGAEFICAVQPILKERWTPELEEAWKTMFQYITNLMRQGYHEESCRQRHLTSAPHRRVFVHSVFTVLFSTLIVCRHFQHFVSLM
;
A
#
# COMPACT_ATOMS: atom_id res chain seq x y z
N GLY A 1 7.17 24.34 16.87
CA GLY A 1 6.54 24.06 15.56
C GLY A 1 5.76 22.76 15.60
N ARG A 2 6.42 21.61 15.46
CA ARG A 2 5.78 20.28 15.22
C ARG A 2 5.08 19.64 16.44
N SER A 3 5.62 19.82 17.65
CA SER A 3 5.07 19.26 18.88
C SER A 3 3.67 19.79 19.26
N LYS A 4 3.34 21.03 18.87
CA LYS A 4 2.00 21.62 19.13
C LYS A 4 0.91 20.96 18.28
N TYR A 5 1.20 20.67 17.01
CA TYR A 5 0.27 19.99 16.10
C TYR A 5 0.07 18.52 16.46
N LEU A 6 1.10 17.90 17.05
CA LEU A 6 1.07 16.57 17.63
C LEU A 6 0.07 16.43 18.77
N ILE A 7 0.11 17.37 19.70
CA ILE A 7 -0.78 17.39 20.86
C ILE A 7 -2.22 17.64 20.41
N LEU A 8 -2.45 18.54 19.45
CA LEU A 8 -3.78 18.88 18.94
C LEU A 8 -4.45 17.71 18.19
N THR A 9 -3.69 16.98 17.37
CA THR A 9 -4.20 15.81 16.63
C THR A 9 -4.52 14.64 17.58
N CYS A 10 -3.65 14.36 18.55
CA CYS A 10 -3.92 13.39 19.62
C CYS A 10 -5.15 13.75 20.46
N TYR A 11 -5.30 15.01 20.85
CA TYR A 11 -6.41 15.51 21.65
C TYR A 11 -7.75 15.41 20.89
N ALA A 12 -7.78 15.86 19.63
CA ALA A 12 -8.96 15.76 18.78
C ALA A 12 -9.39 14.31 18.56
N TRP A 13 -8.44 13.39 18.34
CA TRP A 13 -8.71 11.96 18.21
C TRP A 13 -9.35 11.38 19.47
N GLN A 14 -8.83 11.71 20.66
CA GLN A 14 -9.40 11.23 21.93
C GLN A 14 -10.85 11.66 22.12
N HIS A 15 -11.26 12.78 21.54
CA HIS A 15 -12.59 13.38 21.74
C HIS A 15 -13.60 13.10 20.61
N LEU A 16 -13.20 12.40 19.55
CA LEU A 16 -14.14 11.89 18.56
C LEU A 16 -15.08 10.85 19.21
N PRO A 17 -16.39 10.90 18.90
CA PRO A 17 -17.37 9.98 19.47
C PRO A 17 -17.10 8.55 18.99
N THR A 18 -17.45 7.59 19.84
CA THR A 18 -17.00 6.20 19.67
C THR A 18 -17.59 5.53 18.43
N ASP A 19 -18.72 6.01 17.93
CA ASP A 19 -19.37 5.60 16.67
C ASP A 19 -18.52 5.94 15.45
N VAL A 20 -17.93 7.13 15.38
CA VAL A 20 -16.96 7.51 14.33
C VAL A 20 -15.68 6.68 14.42
N LYS A 21 -15.23 6.34 15.64
CA LYS A 21 -14.13 5.40 15.85
C LYS A 21 -14.53 3.94 15.51
N ARG A 22 -15.82 3.60 15.58
CA ARG A 22 -16.38 2.24 15.42
C ARG A 22 -16.86 1.95 14.00
N VAL A 23 -17.11 2.95 13.16
CA VAL A 23 -17.31 2.78 11.70
C VAL A 23 -16.15 1.99 11.06
N GLY A 24 -14.95 2.06 11.63
CA GLY A 24 -13.81 1.22 11.21
C GLY A 24 -13.80 -0.23 11.72
N LYS A 25 -14.80 -0.68 12.50
CA LYS A 25 -14.80 -1.99 13.18
C LYS A 25 -15.89 -2.96 12.68
N ALA A 26 -16.76 -2.54 11.77
CA ALA A 26 -17.89 -3.33 11.30
C ALA A 26 -18.00 -3.29 9.77
N GLY A 27 -17.22 -4.12 9.08
CA GLY A 27 -17.45 -4.42 7.67
C GLY A 27 -16.21 -4.28 6.80
N VAL A 28 -15.77 -5.41 6.27
CA VAL A 28 -14.76 -5.62 5.24
C VAL A 28 -14.67 -4.44 4.24
N ARG A 29 -13.51 -3.75 4.24
CA ARG A 29 -13.06 -2.58 3.43
C ARG A 29 -13.16 -1.16 4.02
N GLY A 30 -13.83 -0.94 5.16
CA GLY A 30 -13.78 0.35 5.91
C GLY A 30 -12.67 0.43 6.97
N GLU A 31 -12.00 -0.69 7.24
CA GLU A 31 -11.10 -0.91 8.38
C GLU A 31 -9.74 -0.19 8.25
N GLY A 32 -9.32 0.17 7.03
CA GLY A 32 -7.96 0.63 6.76
C GLY A 32 -7.69 2.07 7.17
N VAL A 33 -8.56 3.01 6.76
CA VAL A 33 -8.27 4.45 6.85
C VAL A 33 -8.31 4.93 8.31
N MET A 34 -9.36 4.60 9.06
CA MET A 34 -9.47 5.02 10.46
C MET A 34 -8.42 4.35 11.34
N SER A 35 -8.13 3.06 11.13
CA SER A 35 -7.04 2.37 11.83
C SER A 35 -5.68 2.97 11.47
N PHE A 36 -5.48 3.37 10.21
CA PHE A 36 -4.24 4.02 9.79
C PHE A 36 -4.10 5.41 10.38
N ILE A 37 -5.17 6.20 10.45
CA ILE A 37 -5.18 7.51 11.12
C ILE A 37 -4.84 7.34 12.60
N GLU A 38 -5.45 6.38 13.29
CA GLU A 38 -5.11 6.04 14.68
C GLU A 38 -3.63 5.70 14.85
N LYS A 39 -3.12 4.81 13.99
CA LYS A 39 -1.71 4.41 13.97
C LYS A 39 -0.77 5.57 13.68
N SER A 40 -1.19 6.52 12.86
CA SER A 40 -0.44 7.72 12.51
C SER A 40 -0.35 8.66 13.69
N VAL A 41 -1.49 8.97 14.31
CA VAL A 41 -1.60 9.82 15.51
C VAL A 41 -0.78 9.22 16.66
N ALA A 42 -0.85 7.91 16.89
CA ALA A 42 -0.08 7.21 17.92
C ALA A 42 1.45 7.18 17.67
N ARG A 43 1.90 7.49 16.44
CA ARG A 43 3.32 7.43 16.04
C ARG A 43 3.90 8.79 15.68
N LEU A 44 3.22 9.88 16.03
CA LEU A 44 3.74 11.20 15.67
C LEU A 44 5.09 11.52 16.36
N ASP A 45 5.41 10.88 17.49
CA ASP A 45 6.74 10.93 18.14
C ASP A 45 7.76 9.92 17.56
N GLN A 46 7.33 9.07 16.64
CA GLN A 46 8.12 8.01 16.00
C GLN A 46 8.04 8.13 14.47
N LEU A 47 8.43 9.29 13.94
CA LEU A 47 8.25 9.65 12.53
C LEU A 47 8.83 8.61 11.57
N ASP A 48 10.02 8.06 11.83
CA ASP A 48 10.63 7.03 10.98
C ASP A 48 9.73 5.80 10.77
N ARG A 49 8.99 5.41 11.82
CA ARG A 49 8.05 4.27 11.75
C ARG A 49 6.78 4.64 11.01
N LEU A 50 6.32 5.88 11.12
CA LEU A 50 5.19 6.38 10.34
C LEU A 50 5.54 6.47 8.86
N GLU A 51 6.75 6.94 8.53
CA GLU A 51 7.26 7.02 7.16
C GLU A 51 7.30 5.64 6.52
N ALA A 52 7.95 4.67 7.17
CA ALA A 52 7.99 3.30 6.66
C ALA A 52 6.58 2.72 6.45
N LEU A 53 5.67 2.92 7.41
CA LEU A 53 4.29 2.43 7.31
C LEU A 53 3.53 3.07 6.13
N ALA A 54 3.66 4.39 5.93
CA ALA A 54 2.99 5.12 4.86
C ALA A 54 3.56 4.75 3.47
N LEU A 55 4.87 4.54 3.36
CA LEU A 55 5.52 4.06 2.14
C LEU A 55 5.00 2.67 1.74
N GLU A 56 4.98 1.72 2.68
CA GLU A 56 4.46 0.36 2.42
C GLU A 56 2.97 0.36 2.06
N LEU A 57 2.18 1.25 2.67
CA LEU A 57 0.79 1.44 2.29
C LEU A 57 0.65 1.94 0.84
N GLY A 58 1.52 2.87 0.44
CA GLY A 58 1.61 3.36 -0.94
C GLY A 58 1.95 2.28 -1.96
N LYS A 59 2.93 1.42 -1.65
CA LYS A 59 3.28 0.25 -2.47
C LYS A 59 2.10 -0.73 -2.61
N SER A 60 1.40 -0.99 -1.50
CA SER A 60 0.19 -1.83 -1.51
C SER A 60 -0.91 -1.23 -2.39
N HIS A 61 -1.09 0.09 -2.39
CA HIS A 61 -2.06 0.78 -3.24
C HIS A 61 -1.76 0.63 -4.74
N PHE A 62 -0.50 0.49 -5.13
CA PHE A 62 -0.15 0.15 -6.51
C PHE A 62 -0.73 -1.21 -6.90
N HIS A 63 -0.56 -2.23 -6.05
CA HIS A 63 -1.10 -3.57 -6.31
C HIS A 63 -2.63 -3.64 -6.30
N TYR A 64 -3.29 -2.70 -5.63
CA TYR A 64 -4.75 -2.57 -5.62
C TYR A 64 -5.30 -1.64 -6.72
N ASN A 65 -4.45 -1.13 -7.63
CA ASN A 65 -4.83 -0.15 -8.66
C ASN A 65 -5.46 1.14 -8.08
N ALA A 66 -5.10 1.50 -6.85
CA ALA A 66 -5.63 2.65 -6.13
C ALA A 66 -4.75 3.89 -6.39
N SER A 67 -5.10 4.65 -7.43
CA SER A 67 -4.32 5.79 -7.92
C SER A 67 -4.12 6.92 -6.89
N PRO A 68 -2.92 7.53 -6.81
CA PRO A 68 -2.64 8.67 -5.94
C PRO A 68 -3.49 9.91 -6.16
N LYS A 69 -4.16 10.03 -7.32
CA LYS A 69 -5.04 11.17 -7.63
C LYS A 69 -6.24 11.30 -6.68
N TYR A 70 -6.56 10.23 -5.94
CA TYR A 70 -7.71 10.22 -5.03
C TYR A 70 -7.34 10.55 -3.58
N TYR A 71 -6.05 10.63 -3.24
CA TYR A 71 -5.62 10.70 -1.83
C TYR A 71 -6.04 12.01 -1.16
N SER A 72 -6.09 13.12 -1.90
CA SER A 72 -6.48 14.43 -1.38
C SER A 72 -7.94 14.48 -0.90
N TYR A 73 -8.84 13.70 -1.52
CA TYR A 73 -10.24 13.65 -1.11
C TYR A 73 -10.41 13.05 0.28
N VAL A 74 -9.60 12.06 0.65
CA VAL A 74 -9.70 11.39 1.97
C VAL A 74 -9.47 12.38 3.12
N GLY A 75 -8.49 13.28 2.99
CA GLY A 75 -8.24 14.30 4.01
C GLY A 75 -9.36 15.33 4.11
N ALA A 76 -9.92 15.75 2.96
CA ALA A 76 -11.04 16.69 2.92
C ALA A 76 -12.31 16.09 3.55
N GLU A 77 -12.67 14.86 3.16
CA GLU A 77 -13.85 14.16 3.71
C GLU A 77 -13.71 13.92 5.22
N PHE A 78 -12.51 13.57 5.70
CA PHE A 78 -12.26 13.42 7.13
C PHE A 78 -12.47 14.74 7.89
N ILE A 79 -11.92 15.85 7.38
CA ILE A 79 -12.07 17.17 8.00
C ILE A 79 -13.55 17.57 8.03
N CYS A 80 -14.26 17.42 6.91
CA CYS A 80 -15.70 17.69 6.81
C CYS A 80 -16.52 16.86 7.81
N ALA A 81 -16.13 15.60 8.07
CA ALA A 81 -16.80 14.75 9.04
C ALA A 81 -16.50 15.12 10.49
N VAL A 82 -15.26 15.54 10.80
CA VAL A 82 -14.80 15.83 12.17
C VAL A 82 -15.18 17.22 12.65
N GLN A 83 -15.17 18.22 11.76
CA GLN A 83 -15.50 19.61 12.11
C GLN A 83 -16.85 19.77 12.84
N PRO A 84 -18.00 19.24 12.34
CA PRO A 84 -19.30 19.41 13.00
C PRO A 84 -19.39 18.65 14.33
N ILE A 85 -18.54 17.66 14.55
CA ILE A 85 -18.48 16.87 15.79
C ILE A 85 -17.79 17.66 16.90
N LEU A 86 -16.68 18.32 16.57
CA LEU A 86 -15.89 19.07 17.55
C LEU A 86 -16.52 20.43 17.89
N LYS A 87 -17.36 20.99 17.02
CA LYS A 87 -18.12 22.22 17.26
C LYS A 87 -17.20 23.34 17.78
N GLU A 88 -17.43 23.81 19.00
CA GLU A 88 -16.66 24.86 19.68
C GLU A 88 -15.19 24.50 19.92
N ARG A 89 -14.83 23.21 19.88
CA ARG A 89 -13.45 22.73 20.01
C ARG A 89 -12.70 22.71 18.67
N TRP A 90 -13.39 22.95 17.56
CA TRP A 90 -12.74 23.11 16.26
C TRP A 90 -12.11 24.49 16.15
N THR A 91 -10.82 24.55 15.86
CA THR A 91 -10.09 25.81 15.68
C THR A 91 -9.33 25.78 14.34
N PRO A 92 -8.99 26.96 13.76
CA PRO A 92 -8.19 27.02 12.55
C PRO A 92 -6.85 26.27 12.68
N GLU A 93 -6.23 26.31 13.87
CA GLU A 93 -4.98 25.60 14.14
C GLU A 93 -5.15 24.08 14.09
N LEU A 94 -6.30 23.57 14.56
CA LEU A 94 -6.62 22.15 14.51
C LEU A 94 -6.89 21.68 13.08
N GLU A 95 -7.59 22.49 12.30
CA GLU A 95 -7.82 22.23 10.87
C GLU A 95 -6.51 22.13 10.10
N GLU A 96 -5.61 23.11 10.29
CA GLU A 96 -4.29 23.10 9.66
C GLU A 96 -3.41 21.93 10.13
N ALA A 97 -3.55 21.51 11.40
CA ALA A 97 -2.88 20.31 11.91
C ALA A 97 -3.30 19.05 11.13
N TRP A 98 -4.60 18.85 10.94
CA TRP A 98 -5.13 17.71 10.19
C TRP A 98 -4.73 17.75 8.73
N LYS A 99 -4.86 18.92 8.06
CA LYS A 99 -4.43 19.09 6.66
C LYS A 99 -2.96 18.73 6.50
N THR A 100 -2.10 19.25 7.38
CA THR A 100 -0.65 18.98 7.36
C THR A 100 -0.37 17.49 7.50
N MET A 101 -1.03 16.81 8.43
CA MET A 101 -0.86 15.37 8.65
C MET A 101 -1.26 14.56 7.41
N PHE A 102 -2.44 14.83 6.83
CA PHE A 102 -2.88 14.14 5.62
C PHE A 102 -1.97 14.42 4.44
N GLN A 103 -1.53 15.66 4.24
CA GLN A 103 -0.58 16.01 3.18
C GLN A 103 0.73 15.22 3.33
N TYR A 104 1.28 15.16 4.54
CA TYR A 104 2.51 14.41 4.81
C TYR A 104 2.36 12.92 4.50
N ILE A 105 1.33 12.26 5.03
CA ILE A 105 1.04 10.84 4.79
C ILE A 105 0.83 10.56 3.30
N THR A 106 0.01 11.37 2.62
CA THR A 106 -0.35 11.13 1.22
C THR A 106 0.83 11.36 0.28
N ASN A 107 1.78 12.24 0.63
CA ASN A 107 3.04 12.39 -0.10
C ASN A 107 3.93 11.14 0.02
N LEU A 108 4.06 10.57 1.23
CA LEU A 108 4.78 9.31 1.44
C LEU A 108 4.12 8.14 0.70
N MET A 109 2.80 8.04 0.74
CA MET A 109 2.08 7.02 -0.04
C MET A 109 2.30 7.18 -1.54
N ARG A 110 2.29 8.42 -2.05
CA ARG A 110 2.59 8.71 -3.46
C ARG A 110 4.01 8.26 -3.82
N GLN A 111 4.98 8.52 -2.95
CA GLN A 111 6.35 8.06 -3.13
C GLN A 111 6.40 6.53 -3.22
N GLY A 112 5.85 5.80 -2.24
CA GLY A 112 5.83 4.34 -2.23
C GLY A 112 5.12 3.75 -3.46
N TYR A 113 4.00 4.36 -3.88
CA TYR A 113 3.29 3.97 -5.10
C TYR A 113 4.18 4.09 -6.35
N HIS A 114 4.91 5.20 -6.48
CA HIS A 114 5.80 5.42 -7.63
C HIS A 114 7.03 4.51 -7.60
N GLU A 115 7.63 4.27 -6.44
CA GLU A 115 8.72 3.31 -6.28
C GLU A 115 8.31 1.92 -6.77
N GLU A 116 7.13 1.45 -6.33
CA GLU A 116 6.60 0.15 -6.76
C GLU A 116 6.25 0.13 -8.25
N SER A 117 5.64 1.21 -8.76
CA SER A 117 5.37 1.36 -10.20
C SER A 117 6.64 1.31 -11.05
N CYS A 118 7.71 1.99 -10.64
CA CYS A 118 9.01 1.94 -11.29
C CYS A 118 9.61 0.53 -11.23
N ARG A 119 9.60 -0.10 -10.05
CA ARG A 119 10.10 -1.47 -9.86
C ARG A 119 9.41 -2.48 -10.78
N GLN A 120 8.09 -2.42 -10.87
CA GLN A 120 7.31 -3.31 -11.73
C GLN A 120 7.57 -3.03 -13.21
N ARG A 121 7.65 -1.77 -13.61
CA ARG A 121 8.08 -1.40 -14.97
C ARG A 121 9.45 -1.98 -15.29
N HIS A 122 10.43 -1.88 -14.39
CA HIS A 122 11.75 -2.48 -14.56
C HIS A 122 11.71 -4.01 -14.65
N LEU A 123 10.87 -4.69 -13.87
CA LEU A 123 10.70 -6.15 -13.98
C LEU A 123 10.09 -6.56 -15.33
N THR A 124 9.14 -5.78 -15.85
CA THR A 124 8.50 -6.04 -17.15
C THR A 124 9.35 -5.64 -18.36
N SER A 125 10.24 -4.66 -18.20
CA SER A 125 11.12 -4.14 -19.26
C SER A 125 12.52 -4.72 -19.25
N ALA A 126 12.93 -5.36 -18.13
CA ALA A 126 14.13 -6.15 -18.10
C ALA A 126 14.04 -7.12 -19.28
N PRO A 127 15.03 -7.11 -20.21
CA PRO A 127 15.02 -8.04 -21.30
C PRO A 127 14.88 -9.40 -20.64
N HIS A 128 13.82 -10.10 -21.02
CA HIS A 128 13.66 -11.50 -20.72
C HIS A 128 14.97 -12.12 -21.18
N ARG A 129 15.94 -12.29 -20.27
CA ARG A 129 16.84 -13.42 -20.34
C ARG A 129 15.81 -14.52 -20.35
N ARG A 130 15.53 -15.00 -21.56
CA ARG A 130 15.11 -16.37 -21.77
C ARG A 130 16.22 -17.13 -21.06
N VAL A 131 16.06 -17.31 -19.74
CA VAL A 131 16.18 -18.63 -19.18
C VAL A 131 15.17 -19.37 -20.01
N PHE A 132 15.68 -19.83 -21.15
CA PHE A 132 15.04 -20.83 -21.95
C PHE A 132 14.55 -21.81 -20.90
N VAL A 133 13.30 -22.21 -21.03
CA VAL A 133 12.86 -23.52 -20.59
C VAL A 133 13.72 -24.59 -21.30
N HIS A 134 15.04 -24.58 -21.08
CA HIS A 134 16.01 -25.63 -21.26
C HIS A 134 16.15 -26.43 -19.95
N SER A 135 15.08 -26.43 -19.14
CA SER A 135 14.91 -27.41 -18.06
C SER A 135 13.50 -28.03 -18.05
N VAL A 136 12.79 -27.98 -19.18
CA VAL A 136 11.65 -28.88 -19.46
C VAL A 136 11.82 -29.59 -20.82
N PHE A 137 12.51 -28.98 -21.79
CA PHE A 137 12.84 -29.65 -23.05
C PHE A 137 13.99 -30.68 -22.97
N THR A 138 14.89 -30.58 -21.99
CA THR A 138 16.00 -31.55 -21.82
C THR A 138 15.57 -32.84 -21.12
N VAL A 139 14.48 -32.79 -20.34
CA VAL A 139 13.91 -33.98 -19.67
C VAL A 139 12.94 -34.74 -20.59
N LEU A 140 12.35 -34.08 -21.59
CA LEU A 140 11.46 -34.73 -22.58
C LEU A 140 12.15 -35.17 -23.88
N PHE A 141 13.41 -34.77 -24.14
CA PHE A 141 14.19 -35.29 -25.28
C PHE A 141 15.12 -36.46 -24.95
N SER A 142 15.24 -36.84 -23.67
CA SER A 142 16.10 -37.97 -23.25
C SER A 142 15.37 -39.33 -23.25
N THR A 143 14.05 -39.36 -23.43
CA THR A 143 13.24 -40.60 -23.47
C THR A 143 12.76 -41.00 -24.87
N LEU A 144 13.04 -40.21 -25.92
CA LEU A 144 12.59 -40.51 -27.29
C LEU A 144 13.73 -40.81 -28.29
N ILE A 145 15.00 -40.76 -27.89
CA ILE A 145 16.15 -41.08 -28.77
C ILE A 145 16.69 -42.51 -28.60
N VAL A 146 16.21 -43.28 -27.61
CA VAL A 146 16.62 -44.70 -27.45
C VAL A 146 15.70 -45.68 -28.20
N CYS A 147 14.50 -45.27 -28.62
CA CYS A 147 13.52 -46.20 -29.23
C CYS A 147 13.46 -46.21 -30.77
N ARG A 148 14.35 -45.52 -31.50
CA ARG A 148 14.36 -45.59 -32.98
C ARG A 148 15.56 -46.29 -33.61
N HIS A 149 16.41 -46.93 -32.79
CA HIS A 149 17.50 -47.78 -33.27
C HIS A 149 17.35 -49.27 -32.89
N PHE A 150 16.23 -49.67 -32.30
CA PHE A 150 15.97 -51.07 -31.91
C PHE A 150 14.87 -51.77 -32.74
N GLN A 151 14.42 -51.16 -33.83
CA GLN A 151 13.43 -51.76 -34.76
C GLN A 151 13.99 -52.11 -36.15
N HIS A 152 15.30 -51.95 -36.38
CA HIS A 152 15.97 -52.38 -37.61
C HIS A 152 16.88 -53.60 -37.45
N PHE A 153 17.02 -54.16 -36.23
CA PHE A 153 17.89 -55.31 -35.95
C PHE A 153 17.13 -56.64 -35.71
N VAL A 154 15.79 -56.65 -35.78
CA VAL A 154 14.95 -57.87 -35.62
C VAL A 154 14.10 -58.14 -36.86
N SER A 155 14.55 -57.71 -38.04
CA SER A 155 13.93 -58.07 -39.33
C SER A 155 14.93 -58.64 -40.35
N LEU A 156 16.10 -59.07 -39.88
CA LEU A 156 17.16 -59.72 -40.66
C LEU A 156 17.80 -60.93 -39.94
N MET A 157 17.08 -61.51 -38.98
CA MET A 157 17.14 -62.91 -38.55
C MET A 157 15.71 -63.43 -38.42
#